data_AF-A0A2H0XCX7-F1
#
_entry.id   AF-A0A2H0XCX7-F1
#
_cell.length_a   1.000
_cell.length_b   1.000
_cell.length_c   1.000
_cell.angle_alpha   90.00
_cell.angle_beta   90.00
_cell.angle_gamma   90.00
#
_symmetry.space_group_name_H-M   'P 1'
#
loop_
_entity.id
_entity.type
_entity.pdbx_description
1 polymer ?
#
loop_
_entity_poly.entity_id
_entity_poly.type
_entity_poly.pdbx_seq_one_letter_code
_entity_poly.pdbx_strand_id
1 'polypeptide(L)'
;MARSLNKVILIGNLTRDVELRYTPQGAAVAAFGVATNRQWKVADQVKEATEFHNIVAWNKLAELCGQMLAKGSRVYVEGRLQTRDWVDQTGAKKYRTEIVIDEMIVLNGKARAGEGGTEDYNATHPAETSTNEVTSTDDLANLNIDDVLAGDTGAQGDK
;
A
#
# COMPACT_ATOMS: atom_id res chain seq x y z
N MET A 1 20.38 9.71 -28.27
CA MET A 1 19.62 9.68 -27.00
C MET A 1 19.20 8.26 -26.71
N ALA A 2 19.47 7.75 -25.50
CA ALA A 2 19.07 6.39 -25.12
C ALA A 2 17.54 6.35 -24.89
N ARG A 3 16.86 5.42 -25.57
CA ARG A 3 15.42 5.14 -25.45
C ARG A 3 15.22 3.79 -24.76
N SER A 4 15.47 3.72 -23.46
CA SER A 4 15.16 2.52 -22.67
C SER A 4 14.27 2.87 -21.48
N LEU A 5 13.40 1.94 -21.12
CA LEU A 5 12.53 2.03 -19.96
C LEU A 5 12.90 0.91 -18.98
N ASN A 6 13.22 1.30 -17.75
CA ASN A 6 13.34 0.38 -16.63
C ASN A 6 12.40 0.88 -15.53
N LYS A 7 11.31 0.16 -15.35
CA LYS A 7 10.26 0.48 -14.38
C LYS A 7 9.80 -0.80 -13.70
N VAL A 8 9.66 -0.74 -12.38
CA VAL A 8 9.14 -1.81 -11.53
C VAL A 8 8.00 -1.21 -10.73
N ILE A 9 6.86 -1.90 -10.72
CA ILE A 9 5.70 -1.54 -9.90
C ILE A 9 5.27 -2.80 -9.18
N LEU A 10 5.19 -2.74 -7.85
CA LEU A 10 4.81 -3.89 -7.03
C LEU A 10 3.80 -3.47 -5.97
N ILE A 11 2.88 -4.38 -5.67
CA ILE A 11 2.07 -4.34 -4.46
C ILE A 11 2.30 -5.64 -3.71
N GLY A 12 2.74 -5.54 -2.47
CA GLY A 12 3.04 -6.71 -1.66
C GLY A 12 3.11 -6.41 -0.19
N ASN A 13 3.56 -7.39 0.59
CA ASN A 13 3.69 -7.27 2.04
C ASN A 13 5.16 -7.30 2.45
N LEU A 14 5.51 -6.49 3.45
CA LEU A 14 6.84 -6.51 4.02
C LEU A 14 7.11 -7.85 4.72
N THR A 15 8.24 -8.48 4.40
CA THR A 15 8.62 -9.79 4.97
C THR A 15 9.43 -9.65 6.25
N ARG A 16 10.06 -8.49 6.44
CA ARG A 16 10.87 -8.11 7.60
C ARG A 16 10.72 -6.60 7.86
N ASP A 17 11.12 -6.17 9.04
CA ASP A 17 11.18 -4.75 9.38
C ASP A 17 12.19 -3.99 8.50
N VAL A 18 11.99 -2.67 8.41
CA VAL A 18 12.85 -1.81 7.60
C VAL A 18 14.21 -1.62 8.28
N GLU A 19 15.28 -1.99 7.59
CA GLU A 19 16.64 -1.71 8.04
C GLU A 19 17.08 -0.32 7.56
N LEU A 20 16.93 0.69 8.41
CA LEU A 20 17.40 2.05 8.15
C LEU A 20 18.87 2.20 8.58
N ARG A 21 19.70 2.70 7.69
CA ARG A 21 21.14 2.93 7.89
C ARG A 21 21.53 4.27 7.28
N TYR A 22 22.63 4.86 7.73
CA TYR A 22 23.21 6.06 7.14
C TYR A 22 24.57 5.72 6.53
N THR A 23 24.83 6.24 5.32
CA THR A 23 26.15 6.11 4.70
C THR A 23 27.17 7.00 5.44
N PRO A 24 28.48 6.76 5.26
CA PRO A 24 29.51 7.67 5.80
C PRO A 24 29.36 9.13 5.33
N GLN A 25 28.70 9.34 4.19
CA GLN A 25 28.39 10.66 3.63
C GLN A 25 27.10 11.26 4.19
N GLY A 26 26.44 10.59 5.14
CA GLY A 26 25.22 11.05 5.81
C GLY A 26 23.92 10.76 5.05
N ALA A 27 23.96 10.02 3.94
CA ALA A 27 22.74 9.69 3.19
C ALA A 27 21.98 8.54 3.87
N ALA A 28 20.67 8.72 4.11
CA ALA A 28 19.81 7.67 4.63
C ALA A 28 19.56 6.59 3.56
N VAL A 29 19.60 5.32 3.97
CA VAL A 29 19.34 4.14 3.14
C VAL A 29 18.46 3.18 3.91
N ALA A 30 17.32 2.81 3.33
CA ALA A 30 16.42 1.82 3.91
C ALA A 30 16.39 0.58 3.03
N ALA A 31 16.58 -0.58 3.64
CA ALA A 31 16.50 -1.87 2.96
C ALA A 31 15.41 -2.74 3.60
N PHE A 32 14.53 -3.29 2.78
CA PHE A 32 13.46 -4.19 3.24
C PHE A 32 13.07 -5.21 2.17
N GLY A 33 12.31 -6.22 2.56
CA GLY A 33 11.84 -7.28 1.68
C GLY A 33 10.35 -7.14 1.41
N VAL A 34 9.92 -7.30 0.16
CA VAL A 34 8.50 -7.35 -0.22
C VAL A 34 8.19 -8.69 -0.87
N ALA A 35 7.15 -9.37 -0.37
CA ALA A 35 6.61 -10.58 -0.95
C ALA A 35 5.41 -10.28 -1.85
N THR A 36 5.37 -10.90 -3.03
CA THR A 36 4.19 -10.93 -3.90
C THR A 36 3.77 -12.37 -4.15
N ASN A 37 2.49 -12.67 -4.00
CA ASN A 37 1.94 -14.00 -4.23
C ASN A 37 1.26 -14.08 -5.60
N ARG A 38 1.42 -15.21 -6.27
CA ARG A 38 0.73 -15.55 -7.51
C ARG A 38 0.09 -16.93 -7.36
N GLN A 39 -1.20 -17.01 -7.68
CA GLN A 39 -1.97 -18.26 -7.68
C GLN A 39 -2.45 -18.54 -9.10
N TRP A 40 -2.36 -19.79 -9.54
CA TRP A 40 -2.86 -20.22 -10.86
C TRP A 40 -3.30 -21.69 -10.83
N LYS A 41 -4.19 -22.06 -11.75
CA LYS A 41 -4.66 -23.45 -11.88
C LYS A 41 -3.84 -24.19 -12.92
N VAL A 42 -3.47 -25.44 -12.63
CA VAL A 42 -2.86 -26.39 -13.57
C VAL A 42 -3.62 -27.70 -13.45
N ALA A 43 -4.37 -28.07 -14.51
CA ALA A 43 -5.37 -29.13 -14.45
C ALA A 43 -6.34 -28.88 -13.26
N ASP A 44 -6.61 -29.89 -12.45
CA ASP A 44 -7.50 -29.80 -11.28
C ASP A 44 -6.79 -29.35 -9.99
N GLN A 45 -5.54 -28.87 -10.07
CA GLN A 45 -4.78 -28.41 -8.92
C GLN A 45 -4.52 -26.90 -8.96
N VAL A 46 -4.78 -26.25 -7.83
CA VAL A 46 -4.40 -24.87 -7.56
C VAL A 46 -2.93 -24.86 -7.12
N LYS A 47 -2.09 -24.07 -7.79
CA LYS A 47 -0.70 -23.83 -7.42
C LYS A 47 -0.51 -22.40 -6.95
N GLU A 48 0.40 -22.23 -6.01
CA GLU A 48 0.80 -20.94 -5.45
C GLU A 48 2.31 -20.78 -5.52
N ALA A 49 2.76 -19.56 -5.80
CA ALA A 49 4.17 -19.18 -5.70
C ALA A 49 4.28 -17.79 -5.07
N THR A 50 5.33 -17.63 -4.27
CA THR A 50 5.68 -16.37 -3.63
C THR A 50 7.04 -15.91 -4.16
N GLU A 51 7.09 -14.67 -4.62
CA GLU A 51 8.32 -14.02 -5.06
C GLU A 51 8.78 -12.99 -4.04
N PHE A 52 10.09 -12.97 -3.79
CA PHE A 52 10.73 -12.12 -2.78
C PHE A 52 11.60 -11.05 -3.41
N HIS A 53 11.30 -9.79 -3.09
CA HIS A 53 11.88 -8.62 -3.71
C HIS A 53 12.72 -7.86 -2.69
N ASN A 54 13.96 -7.55 -3.04
CA ASN A 54 14.81 -6.67 -2.22
C ASN A 54 14.58 -5.22 -2.63
N ILE A 55 14.01 -4.44 -1.73
CA ILE A 55 13.69 -3.03 -1.96
C ILE A 55 14.74 -2.16 -1.27
N VAL A 56 15.19 -1.13 -1.96
CA VAL A 56 16.12 -0.12 -1.44
C VAL A 56 15.53 1.27 -1.68
N ALA A 57 15.39 2.05 -0.61
CA ALA A 57 15.02 3.45 -0.67
C ALA A 57 16.19 4.33 -0.19
N TRP A 58 16.23 5.57 -0.67
CA TRP A 58 17.29 6.53 -0.36
C TRP A 58 16.74 7.84 0.21
N ASN A 59 17.58 8.55 0.96
CA ASN A 59 17.34 9.89 1.48
C ASN A 59 16.01 9.97 2.24
N LYS A 60 15.20 11.01 1.97
CA LYS A 60 13.90 11.22 2.61
C LYS A 60 12.95 10.02 2.49
N LEU A 61 12.99 9.30 1.38
CA LEU A 61 12.14 8.12 1.20
C LEU A 61 12.57 6.98 2.14
N ALA A 62 13.89 6.84 2.37
CA ALA A 62 14.40 5.86 3.33
C ALA A 62 13.89 6.14 4.75
N GLU A 63 13.97 7.39 5.20
CA GLU A 63 13.46 7.80 6.50
C GLU A 63 11.95 7.56 6.62
N LEU A 64 11.19 7.90 5.57
CA LEU A 64 9.75 7.67 5.51
C LEU A 64 9.41 6.17 5.61
N CYS A 65 10.12 5.32 4.86
CA CYS A 65 9.97 3.87 4.96
C CYS A 65 10.23 3.39 6.39
N GLY A 66 11.30 3.86 7.05
CA GLY A 66 11.63 3.47 8.42
C GLY A 66 10.60 3.90 9.45
N GLN A 67 9.88 5.00 9.22
CA GLN A 67 8.85 5.51 10.14
C GLN A 67 7.48 4.88 9.92
N MET A 68 7.11 4.63 8.66
CA MET A 68 5.74 4.24 8.30
C MET A 68 5.56 2.74 8.10
N LEU A 69 6.63 2.01 7.76
CA LEU A 69 6.54 0.60 7.42
C LEU A 69 7.06 -0.28 8.57
N ALA A 70 6.30 -1.33 8.86
CA ALA A 70 6.71 -2.43 9.74
C ALA A 70 6.48 -3.76 9.03
N LYS A 71 7.08 -4.85 9.54
CA LYS A 71 6.82 -6.21 9.05
C LYS A 71 5.31 -6.47 8.88
N GLY A 72 4.93 -7.07 7.76
CA GLY A 72 3.54 -7.37 7.40
C GLY A 72 2.81 -6.23 6.69
N SER A 73 3.35 -5.00 6.71
CA SER A 73 2.73 -3.84 6.04
C SER A 73 2.53 -4.10 4.56
N ARG A 74 1.31 -3.86 4.08
CA ARG A 74 0.99 -3.84 2.66
C ARG A 74 1.43 -2.52 2.06
N VAL A 75 2.17 -2.59 0.97
CA VAL A 75 2.80 -1.41 0.35
C VAL A 75 2.70 -1.51 -1.16
N TYR A 76 2.45 -0.37 -1.80
CA TYR A 76 2.73 -0.13 -3.21
C TYR A 76 4.12 0.51 -3.32
N VAL A 77 4.94 0.03 -4.25
CA VAL A 77 6.25 0.61 -4.54
C VAL A 77 6.45 0.76 -6.04
N GLU A 78 7.07 1.88 -6.44
CA GLU A 78 7.51 2.15 -7.80
C GLU A 78 9.01 2.46 -7.82
N GLY A 79 9.70 1.98 -8.86
CA GLY A 79 11.13 2.22 -9.01
C GLY A 79 11.72 1.54 -10.23
N ARG A 80 12.96 1.06 -10.08
CA ARG A 80 13.72 0.41 -11.17
C ARG A 80 14.56 -0.76 -10.66
N LEU A 81 14.85 -1.71 -11.53
CA LEU A 81 15.84 -2.75 -11.23
C LEU A 81 17.26 -2.18 -11.30
N GLN A 82 18.08 -2.51 -10.31
CA GLN A 82 19.50 -2.21 -10.29
C GLN A 82 20.26 -3.46 -9.83
N THR A 83 21.13 -3.98 -10.68
CA THR A 83 22.04 -5.06 -10.32
C THR A 83 23.38 -4.46 -9.96
N ARG A 84 23.85 -4.73 -8.74
CA ARG A 84 25.20 -4.37 -8.31
C ARG A 84 26.06 -5.62 -8.19
N ASP A 85 27.33 -5.47 -8.52
CA ASP A 85 28.35 -6.48 -8.28
C ASP A 85 29.29 -6.06 -7.15
N TRP A 86 29.75 -7.05 -6.37
CA TRP A 86 30.80 -6.87 -5.38
C TRP A 86 31.65 -8.13 -5.30
N VAL A 87 32.87 -8.00 -4.79
CA VAL A 87 33.74 -9.13 -4.49
C VAL A 87 33.55 -9.49 -3.02
N ASP A 88 33.25 -10.75 -2.73
CA ASP A 88 33.15 -11.23 -1.36
C ASP A 88 34.53 -11.50 -0.73
N GLN A 89 34.56 -11.89 0.54
CA GLN A 89 35.82 -12.16 1.27
C GLN A 89 36.63 -13.32 0.67
N THR A 90 36.00 -14.17 -0.15
CA THR A 90 36.66 -15.31 -0.81
C THR A 90 37.28 -14.93 -2.16
N GLY A 91 37.13 -13.66 -2.59
CA GLY A 91 37.56 -13.20 -3.90
C GLY A 91 36.56 -13.50 -5.03
N ALA A 92 35.39 -14.07 -4.72
CA ALA A 92 34.39 -14.40 -5.72
C ALA A 92 33.53 -13.18 -6.06
N LYS A 93 33.31 -12.94 -7.36
CA LYS A 93 32.38 -11.91 -7.85
C LYS A 93 30.94 -12.35 -7.61
N LYS A 94 30.18 -11.54 -6.87
CA LYS A 94 28.75 -11.73 -6.58
C LYS A 94 27.93 -10.64 -7.23
N TYR A 95 26.69 -10.97 -7.57
CA TYR A 95 25.71 -10.05 -8.11
C TYR A 95 24.48 -10.04 -7.21
N ARG A 96 23.84 -8.88 -7.06
CA ARG A 96 22.54 -8.76 -6.41
C ARG A 96 21.71 -7.77 -7.19
N THR A 97 20.53 -8.23 -7.58
CA THR A 97 19.50 -7.39 -8.17
C THR A 97 18.60 -6.88 -7.05
N GLU A 98 18.46 -5.57 -6.99
CA GLU A 98 17.65 -4.83 -6.03
C GLU A 98 16.68 -3.93 -6.80
N ILE A 99 15.56 -3.56 -6.18
CA ILE A 99 14.63 -2.57 -6.72
C ILE A 99 14.88 -1.27 -5.96
N VAL A 100 15.43 -0.28 -6.67
CA VAL A 100 15.63 1.05 -6.11
C VAL A 100 14.37 1.86 -6.35
N ILE A 101 13.69 2.23 -5.27
CA ILE A 101 12.39 2.90 -5.33
C ILE A 101 12.53 4.42 -5.32
N ASP A 102 11.62 5.07 -6.03
CA ASP A 102 11.44 6.53 -6.04
C ASP A 102 10.10 6.95 -5.42
N GLU A 103 9.12 6.04 -5.37
CA GLU A 103 7.82 6.26 -4.76
C GLU A 103 7.33 5.05 -3.95
N MET A 104 6.60 5.32 -2.87
CA MET A 104 5.89 4.29 -2.12
C MET A 104 4.58 4.82 -1.51
N ILE A 105 3.60 3.93 -1.39
CA ILE A 105 2.31 4.21 -0.75
C ILE A 105 2.00 3.08 0.23
N VAL A 106 1.74 3.42 1.49
CA VAL A 106 1.27 2.45 2.49
C VAL A 106 -0.19 2.12 2.20
N LEU A 107 -0.51 0.84 2.06
CA LEU A 107 -1.86 0.34 1.77
C LEU A 107 -2.50 -0.35 2.98
N ASN A 108 -1.87 -0.28 4.16
CA ASN A 108 -2.46 -0.77 5.39
C ASN A 108 -3.77 0.00 5.64
N GLY A 109 -4.89 -0.72 5.64
CA GLY A 109 -6.17 -0.19 6.12
C GLY A 109 -5.96 0.38 7.52
N LYS A 110 -6.57 1.53 7.79
CA LYS A 110 -6.48 2.28 9.03
C LYS A 110 -7.07 1.47 10.20
N ALA A 111 -6.33 0.47 10.68
CA ALA A 111 -6.54 -0.21 11.96
C ALA A 111 -5.44 0.22 12.92
N ARG A 112 -5.36 1.53 13.16
CA ARG A 112 -4.82 2.10 14.40
C ARG A 112 -5.90 2.98 15.00
N ALA A 113 -6.92 2.31 15.51
CA ALA A 113 -7.81 2.80 16.55
C ALA A 113 -8.15 1.58 17.41
N GLY A 114 -7.33 1.33 18.42
CA GLY A 114 -7.56 0.21 19.35
C GLY A 114 -6.30 -0.43 19.89
N GLU A 115 -5.48 0.32 20.63
CA GLU A 115 -4.65 -0.29 21.67
C GLU A 115 -4.41 0.70 22.82
N GLY A 116 -4.99 0.40 23.99
CA GLY A 116 -4.42 0.72 25.30
C GLY A 116 -4.75 2.08 25.93
N GLY A 117 -5.94 2.22 26.52
CA GLY A 117 -6.24 3.26 27.50
C GLY A 117 -7.27 2.76 28.50
N THR A 118 -6.82 2.14 29.59
CA THR A 118 -7.62 1.84 30.77
C THR A 118 -8.00 3.13 31.47
N GLU A 119 -9.25 3.57 31.36
CA GLU A 119 -9.82 4.55 32.29
C GLU A 119 -11.22 4.09 32.72
N ASP A 120 -11.27 3.74 33.99
CA ASP A 120 -12.41 3.42 34.82
C ASP A 120 -13.33 4.66 34.89
N TYR A 121 -14.48 4.61 34.20
CA TYR A 121 -15.58 5.54 34.44
C TYR A 121 -16.85 4.75 34.75
N ASN A 122 -16.99 4.45 36.03
CA ASN A 122 -18.27 4.28 36.69
C ASN A 122 -19.13 5.54 36.49
N ALA A 123 -20.09 5.49 35.57
CA ALA A 123 -21.16 6.48 35.46
C ALA A 123 -22.51 5.75 35.46
N THR A 124 -23.16 5.85 36.62
CA THR A 124 -24.53 5.48 36.94
C THR A 124 -25.51 5.91 35.83
N HIS A 125 -26.31 4.95 35.36
CA HIS A 125 -27.52 5.20 34.57
C HIS A 125 -28.51 6.07 35.34
N PRO A 126 -29.15 7.04 34.66
CA PRO A 126 -30.58 7.27 34.83
C PRO A 126 -31.30 6.80 33.56
N ALA A 127 -32.40 6.08 33.78
CA ALA A 127 -33.28 5.58 32.74
C ALA A 127 -34.25 6.67 32.23
N GLU A 128 -34.86 6.37 31.08
CA GLU A 128 -36.16 6.84 30.57
C GLU A 128 -36.17 8.18 29.80
N THR A 129 -36.86 8.40 28.67
CA THR A 129 -37.70 7.62 27.75
C THR A 129 -37.97 8.55 26.56
N SER A 130 -37.92 8.08 25.32
CA SER A 130 -38.66 8.70 24.20
C SER A 130 -38.88 7.69 23.07
N THR A 131 -40.15 7.60 22.71
CA THR A 131 -40.88 6.61 21.91
C THR A 131 -40.65 6.74 20.40
N ASN A 132 -40.70 5.60 19.68
CA ASN A 132 -41.13 5.31 18.29
C ASN A 132 -40.75 6.30 17.15
N GLU A 133 -40.38 5.85 15.94
CA GLU A 133 -41.20 4.99 15.07
C GLU A 133 -40.33 4.43 13.92
N VAL A 134 -40.53 3.16 13.59
CA VAL A 134 -39.91 2.45 12.45
C VAL A 134 -40.73 2.75 11.20
N THR A 135 -40.09 3.23 10.13
CA THR A 135 -40.73 3.27 8.80
C THR A 135 -39.98 2.36 7.83
N SER A 136 -40.78 1.50 7.21
CA SER A 136 -40.45 0.30 6.46
C SER A 136 -39.71 0.55 5.14
N THR A 137 -39.07 -0.50 4.66
CA THR A 137 -38.17 -0.58 3.49
C THR A 137 -38.88 -0.70 2.13
N ASP A 138 -39.97 0.03 1.86
CA ASP A 138 -40.74 -0.13 0.60
C ASP A 138 -40.62 1.02 -0.42
N ASP A 139 -39.84 2.09 -0.14
CA ASP A 139 -39.73 3.25 -1.05
C ASP A 139 -38.43 3.29 -1.90
N LEU A 140 -38.01 2.16 -2.47
CA LEU A 140 -36.90 2.12 -3.47
C LEU A 140 -37.33 1.70 -4.87
N ALA A 141 -38.63 1.59 -5.15
CA ALA A 141 -39.13 1.00 -6.39
C ALA A 141 -39.55 2.00 -7.48
N ASN A 142 -39.09 3.26 -7.48
CA ASN A 142 -39.47 4.20 -8.55
C ASN A 142 -38.43 5.30 -8.89
N LEU A 143 -37.15 4.94 -8.96
CA LEU A 143 -36.17 5.76 -9.68
C LEU A 143 -36.18 5.36 -11.16
N ASN A 144 -36.85 6.16 -12.00
CA ASN A 144 -36.80 5.98 -13.44
C ASN A 144 -35.41 6.40 -13.96
N ILE A 145 -34.78 5.53 -14.76
CA ILE A 145 -33.37 5.65 -15.17
C ILE A 145 -33.13 6.74 -16.23
N ASP A 146 -34.21 7.31 -16.77
CA ASP A 146 -34.16 8.36 -17.79
C ASP A 146 -33.82 9.75 -17.21
N ASP A 147 -33.99 9.97 -15.90
CA ASP A 147 -33.78 11.29 -15.25
C ASP A 147 -32.31 11.54 -14.85
N VAL A 148 -31.43 10.55 -14.98
CA VAL A 148 -29.99 10.65 -14.63
C VAL A 148 -29.12 11.02 -15.84
N LEU A 149 -29.66 10.96 -17.07
CA LEU A 149 -28.92 11.22 -18.31
C LEU A 149 -29.19 12.59 -18.96
N ALA A 150 -30.03 13.43 -18.37
CA ALA A 150 -30.26 14.80 -18.84
C ALA A 150 -29.33 15.80 -18.13
N GLY A 151 -28.02 15.63 -18.34
CA GLY A 151 -26.99 16.59 -17.90
C GLY A 151 -26.19 17.10 -19.09
N ASP A 152 -26.46 18.35 -19.47
CA ASP A 152 -25.62 19.24 -20.29
C ASP A 152 -25.46 18.92 -21.79
N THR A 153 -26.17 19.69 -22.62
CA THR A 153 -25.70 20.06 -23.97
C THR A 153 -26.10 21.49 -24.31
N GLY A 154 -25.20 22.43 -24.03
CA GLY A 154 -24.70 23.36 -25.05
C GLY A 154 -25.62 24.45 -25.64
N ALA A 155 -25.24 25.68 -25.32
CA ALA A 155 -24.95 26.78 -26.25
C ALA A 155 -26.07 27.56 -26.99
N GLN A 156 -25.82 28.88 -27.01
CA GLN A 156 -26.01 29.84 -28.10
C GLN A 156 -27.32 30.66 -28.17
N GLY A 157 -27.17 31.99 -28.01
CA GLY A 157 -27.61 32.95 -29.03
C GLY A 157 -28.85 33.81 -28.75
N ASP A 158 -28.61 35.12 -28.65
CA ASP A 158 -29.43 36.27 -29.09
C ASP A 158 -30.92 36.35 -28.72
N LYS A 159 -31.25 37.33 -27.87
CA LYS A 159 -31.77 38.64 -28.31
C LYS A 159 -31.67 39.68 -27.19
#